data_AF-A0A9P0CYH8-F1
#
_entry.id   AF-A0A9P0CYH8-F1
#
_cell.length_a   1.000
_cell.length_b   1.000
_cell.length_c   1.000
_cell.angle_alpha   90.00
_cell.angle_beta   90.00
_cell.angle_gamma   90.00
#
_symmetry.space_group_name_H-M   'P 1'
#
loop_
_entity.id
_entity.type
_entity.pdbx_description
1 polymer ?
#
loop_
_entity_poly.entity_id
_entity_poly.type
_entity_poly.pdbx_seq_one_letter_code
_entity_poly.pdbx_strand_id
1 'polypeptide(L)'
;MSKPESVKGEECVNYEGNVVTAKSVGDPCNCRFKCLEKITNEQQLEAFERFYNIATKDEQDLYLQGLVHVSSIKTRRPRVQQFRENNKRNSSFKYYVLIATERKMICKKSFLSVYLISNKRLQSIQQLLQAGVTPTDKRGKQEYFNKARVFKGTFKTIQNELLECMLGPYLGKGDKEKSNYVAVIAD
;
A
#
# COMPACT_ATOMS: atom_id res chain seq x y z
N MET A 1 22.48 -8.39 -9.58
CA MET A 1 21.37 -7.93 -10.45
C MET A 1 21.57 -6.45 -10.72
N SER A 2 21.55 -6.02 -11.98
CA SER A 2 21.63 -4.60 -12.33
C SER A 2 20.37 -3.87 -11.85
N LYS A 3 20.55 -2.65 -11.33
CA LYS A 3 19.46 -1.80 -10.85
C LYS A 3 18.64 -1.27 -12.04
N PRO A 4 17.29 -1.32 -11.99
CA PRO A 4 16.45 -0.78 -13.06
C PRO A 4 16.57 0.75 -13.19
N GLU A 5 16.54 1.24 -14.43
CA GLU A 5 16.74 2.64 -14.84
C GLU A 5 15.75 3.58 -14.15
N SER A 6 14.48 3.14 -14.02
CA SER A 6 13.43 3.89 -13.32
C SER A 6 13.75 4.18 -11.85
N VAL A 7 14.51 3.31 -11.18
CA VAL A 7 14.93 3.48 -9.79
C VAL A 7 16.21 4.34 -9.72
N LYS A 8 17.00 4.43 -10.80
CA LYS A 8 18.14 5.35 -10.93
C LYS A 8 17.71 6.79 -11.24
N GLY A 9 16.47 6.98 -11.69
CA GLY A 9 15.99 8.30 -12.10
C GLY A 9 16.53 8.73 -13.48
N GLU A 10 17.06 7.77 -14.22
CA GLU A 10 17.51 7.93 -15.60
C GLU A 10 16.31 7.93 -16.55
N GLU A 11 16.55 8.41 -17.77
CA GLU A 11 15.56 8.34 -18.83
C GLU A 11 15.17 6.89 -19.10
N CYS A 12 13.87 6.60 -19.16
CA CYS A 12 13.38 5.25 -19.43
C CYS A 12 12.11 5.28 -20.27
N VAL A 13 11.93 4.24 -21.10
CA VAL A 13 10.69 4.06 -21.86
C VAL A 13 9.71 3.30 -20.99
N ASN A 14 8.49 3.82 -20.82
CA ASN A 14 7.45 3.13 -20.07
C ASN A 14 6.86 1.96 -20.88
N TYR A 15 6.01 1.13 -20.25
CA TYR A 15 5.35 0.00 -20.93
C TYR A 15 4.40 0.41 -22.07
N GLU A 16 4.03 1.69 -22.15
CA GLU A 16 3.19 2.28 -23.20
C GLU A 16 4.01 2.85 -24.36
N GLY A 17 5.35 2.78 -24.30
CA GLY A 17 6.26 3.32 -25.31
C GLY A 17 6.59 4.81 -25.14
N ASN A 18 6.10 5.47 -24.08
CA ASN A 18 6.38 6.88 -23.81
C ASN A 18 7.75 7.03 -23.12
N VAL A 19 8.55 7.98 -23.60
CA VAL A 19 9.84 8.35 -23.00
C VAL A 19 9.59 9.15 -21.71
N VAL A 20 10.07 8.62 -20.58
CA VAL A 20 10.13 9.32 -19.29
C VAL A 20 11.51 9.96 -19.19
N THR A 21 11.58 11.28 -19.21
CA THR A 21 12.84 12.03 -19.15
C THR A 21 13.60 11.78 -17.84
N ALA A 22 14.93 11.95 -17.91
CA ALA A 22 15.78 11.90 -16.72
C ALA A 22 15.34 12.94 -15.68
N LYS A 23 15.45 12.57 -14.41
CA LYS A 23 15.00 13.39 -13.29
C LYS A 23 16.00 14.51 -13.01
N SER A 24 15.59 15.76 -13.17
CA SER A 24 16.37 16.96 -12.83
C SER A 24 15.77 17.69 -11.63
N VAL A 25 16.61 18.31 -10.78
CA VAL A 25 16.20 19.03 -9.56
C VAL A 25 14.95 19.89 -9.83
N GLY A 26 13.92 19.71 -8.98
CA GLY A 26 12.62 20.33 -9.22
C GLY A 26 12.57 21.82 -8.86
N ASP A 27 11.44 22.45 -9.18
CA ASP A 27 11.24 23.89 -8.99
C ASP A 27 11.36 24.35 -7.52
N PRO A 28 11.79 25.61 -7.29
CA PRO A 28 11.84 26.21 -5.97
C PRO A 28 10.45 26.32 -5.34
N CYS A 29 10.39 26.23 -4.01
CA CYS A 29 9.13 26.36 -3.28
C CYS A 29 8.85 27.82 -2.88
N ASN A 30 7.62 28.30 -3.11
CA ASN A 30 7.18 29.61 -2.60
C ASN A 30 6.62 29.53 -1.17
N CYS A 31 7.30 28.84 -0.25
CA CYS A 31 6.84 28.70 1.13
C CYS A 31 7.46 29.78 2.03
N ARG A 32 6.77 30.13 3.14
CA ARG A 32 7.28 31.10 4.13
C ARG A 32 8.68 30.76 4.67
N PHE A 33 9.03 29.48 4.71
CA PHE A 33 10.32 29.01 5.22
C PHE A 33 11.46 29.11 4.19
N LYS A 34 11.15 29.43 2.92
CA LYS A 34 12.10 29.56 1.81
C LYS A 34 13.07 28.36 1.77
N CYS A 35 12.52 27.15 1.87
CA CYS A 35 13.31 25.94 2.15
C CYS A 35 14.44 25.72 1.14
N LEU A 36 14.19 25.94 -0.15
CA LEU A 36 15.17 25.73 -1.22
C LEU A 36 16.16 26.90 -1.37
N GLU A 37 15.92 28.06 -0.77
CA GLU A 37 16.94 29.13 -0.66
C GLU A 37 17.95 28.83 0.46
N LYS A 38 17.56 28.04 1.47
CA LYS A 38 18.40 27.69 2.64
C LYS A 38 19.26 26.44 2.43
N ILE A 39 19.09 25.78 1.29
CA ILE A 39 19.81 24.56 0.92
C ILE A 39 20.49 24.85 -0.40
N THR A 40 21.82 24.78 -0.43
CA THR A 40 22.58 25.07 -1.65
C THR A 40 22.27 24.03 -2.73
N ASN A 41 22.46 24.38 -4.00
CA ASN A 41 22.25 23.44 -5.10
C ASN A 41 23.09 22.17 -4.94
N GLU A 42 24.33 22.30 -4.47
CA GLU A 42 25.22 21.18 -4.14
C GLU A 42 24.61 20.25 -3.09
N GLN A 43 24.02 20.80 -2.02
CA GLN A 43 23.35 19.99 -0.98
C GLN A 43 22.10 19.29 -1.49
N GLN A 44 21.36 19.93 -2.41
CA GLN A 44 20.21 19.30 -3.05
C GLN A 44 20.65 18.15 -3.95
N LEU A 45 21.73 18.33 -4.72
CA LEU A 45 22.33 17.30 -5.55
C LEU A 45 22.86 16.14 -4.70
N GLU A 46 23.57 16.41 -3.60
CA GLU A 46 24.06 15.36 -2.69
C GLU A 46 22.90 14.52 -2.13
N ALA A 47 21.81 15.17 -1.69
CA ALA A 47 20.63 14.49 -1.18
C ALA A 47 19.93 13.67 -2.28
N PHE A 48 19.88 14.20 -3.50
CA PHE A 48 19.33 13.54 -4.67
C PHE A 48 20.15 12.29 -5.03
N GLU A 49 21.46 12.44 -5.23
CA GLU A 49 22.37 11.35 -5.57
C GLU A 49 22.35 10.26 -4.51
N ARG A 50 22.39 10.62 -3.22
CA ARG A 50 22.29 9.65 -2.13
C ARG A 50 21.02 8.81 -2.23
N PHE A 51 19.89 9.42 -2.57
CA PHE A 51 18.62 8.72 -2.75
C PHE A 51 18.59 7.85 -4.02
N TYR A 52 19.10 8.35 -5.14
CA TYR A 52 19.12 7.63 -6.41
C TYR A 52 20.27 6.61 -6.53
N ASN A 53 21.21 6.56 -5.59
CA ASN A 53 22.20 5.50 -5.46
C ASN A 53 21.65 4.24 -4.77
N ILE A 54 20.53 4.33 -4.05
CA ILE A 54 19.90 3.19 -3.35
C ILE A 54 19.41 2.14 -4.36
N ALA A 55 19.69 0.87 -4.13
CA ALA A 55 19.53 -0.19 -5.13
C ALA A 55 18.06 -0.48 -5.46
N THR A 56 17.22 -0.65 -4.44
CA THR A 56 15.84 -1.11 -4.63
C THR A 56 14.82 -0.02 -4.30
N LYS A 57 13.61 -0.14 -4.89
CA LYS A 57 12.49 0.76 -4.57
C LYS A 57 12.08 0.66 -3.10
N ASP A 58 12.15 -0.53 -2.52
CA ASP A 58 11.79 -0.77 -1.11
C ASP A 58 12.76 -0.05 -0.18
N GLU A 59 14.06 -0.15 -0.45
CA GLU A 59 15.08 0.62 0.28
C GLU A 59 14.91 2.13 0.09
N GLN A 60 14.55 2.59 -1.11
CA GLN A 60 14.25 4.00 -1.35
C GLN A 60 13.05 4.49 -0.53
N ASP A 61 11.96 3.71 -0.51
CA ASP A 61 10.76 4.06 0.25
C ASP A 61 11.04 4.03 1.76
N LEU A 62 11.85 3.08 2.23
CA LEU A 62 12.33 3.03 3.62
C LEU A 62 13.19 4.26 3.96
N TYR A 63 14.10 4.67 3.08
CA TYR A 63 14.90 5.89 3.26
C TYR A 63 14.00 7.12 3.38
N LEU A 64 13.04 7.29 2.46
CA LEU A 64 12.09 8.39 2.50
C LEU A 64 11.23 8.34 3.78
N GLN A 65 10.80 7.15 4.22
CA GLN A 65 10.06 6.97 5.47
C GLN A 65 10.87 7.47 6.67
N GLY A 66 12.18 7.18 6.73
CA GLY A 66 13.08 7.66 7.79
C GLY A 66 13.28 9.18 7.83
N LEU A 67 12.96 9.88 6.73
CA LEU A 67 13.00 11.33 6.62
C LEU A 67 11.65 12.01 6.91
N VAL A 68 10.62 11.25 7.23
CA VAL A 68 9.30 11.76 7.58
C VAL A 68 9.03 11.50 9.05
N HIS A 69 8.63 12.55 9.77
CA HIS A 69 8.19 12.42 11.15
C HIS A 69 6.67 12.60 11.23
N VAL A 70 5.99 11.63 11.84
CA VAL A 70 4.55 11.67 12.09
C VAL A 70 4.27 12.06 13.54
N SER A 71 3.29 12.93 13.76
CA SER A 71 2.79 13.26 15.10
C SER A 71 1.28 13.27 15.15
N SER A 72 0.69 12.86 16.27
CA SER A 72 -0.75 12.96 16.49
C SER A 72 -1.17 14.42 16.74
N ILE A 73 -2.35 14.80 16.24
CA ILE A 73 -2.89 16.13 16.48
C ILE A 73 -3.47 16.18 17.89
N LYS A 74 -2.76 16.84 18.82
CA LYS A 74 -3.10 16.89 20.25
C LYS A 74 -4.28 17.80 20.58
N THR A 75 -4.46 18.89 19.84
CA THR A 75 -5.49 19.90 20.13
C THR A 75 -6.27 20.26 18.87
N ARG A 76 -7.58 20.50 19.03
CA ARG A 76 -8.47 20.92 17.95
C ARG A 76 -9.28 22.11 18.42
N ARG A 77 -9.32 23.17 17.62
CA ARG A 77 -10.29 24.24 17.84
C ARG A 77 -11.69 23.65 17.59
N PRO A 78 -12.63 23.75 18.54
CA PRO A 78 -14.01 23.37 18.28
C PRO A 78 -14.55 24.24 17.14
N ARG A 79 -15.11 23.61 16.11
CA ARG A 79 -15.84 24.29 15.02
C ARG A 79 -17.32 23.97 15.18
N VAL A 80 -18.17 24.97 14.97
CA VAL A 80 -19.63 24.93 15.19
C VAL A 80 -20.36 23.91 14.28
N GLN A 81 -19.69 23.28 13.32
CA GLN A 81 -20.29 22.30 12.41
C GLN A 81 -19.65 20.92 12.58
N GLN A 82 -20.32 20.04 13.33
CA GLN A 82 -19.93 18.65 13.63
C GLN A 82 -20.10 17.67 12.45
N PHE A 83 -20.29 18.13 11.21
CA PHE A 83 -20.89 17.27 10.19
C PHE A 83 -19.98 16.23 9.51
N ARG A 84 -18.68 16.14 9.83
CA ARG A 84 -17.80 15.11 9.22
C ARG A 84 -16.70 14.66 10.18
N GLU A 85 -17.02 13.77 11.11
CA GLU A 85 -16.01 13.13 11.98
C GLU A 85 -15.00 12.30 11.19
N ASN A 86 -15.46 11.64 10.12
CA ASN A 86 -14.65 10.69 9.34
C ASN A 86 -13.65 11.34 8.37
N ASN A 87 -13.69 12.66 8.15
CA ASN A 87 -12.80 13.36 7.21
C ASN A 87 -11.76 14.26 7.91
N LYS A 88 -11.60 14.08 9.23
CA LYS A 88 -10.65 14.86 10.03
C LYS A 88 -9.25 14.26 9.89
N ARG A 89 -8.26 15.11 9.64
CA ARG A 89 -6.85 14.70 9.75
C ARG A 89 -6.56 14.35 11.21
N ASN A 90 -5.97 13.17 11.43
CA ASN A 90 -5.59 12.69 12.78
C ASN A 90 -4.09 12.82 13.04
N SER A 91 -3.29 12.99 11.99
CA SER A 91 -1.84 13.12 12.08
C SER A 91 -1.34 14.33 11.31
N SER A 92 -0.23 14.87 11.79
CA SER A 92 0.60 15.85 11.13
C SER A 92 1.92 15.22 10.69
N PHE A 93 2.53 15.76 9.65
CA PHE A 93 3.78 15.27 9.09
C PHE A 93 4.80 16.40 8.97
N LYS A 94 6.03 16.13 9.39
CA LYS A 94 7.21 16.97 9.14
C LYS A 94 8.16 16.21 8.21
N TYR A 95 8.82 16.94 7.33
CA TYR A 95 9.72 16.38 6.32
C TYR A 95 11.12 16.93 6.53
N TYR A 96 12.11 16.10 6.26
CA TYR A 96 13.51 16.43 6.47
C TYR A 96 14.35 16.09 5.25
N VAL A 97 15.44 16.82 5.09
CA VAL A 97 16.56 16.46 4.21
C VAL A 97 17.79 16.25 5.09
N LEU A 98 18.58 15.22 4.77
CA LEU A 98 19.86 14.99 5.41
C LEU A 98 20.93 15.76 4.64
N ILE A 99 21.59 16.69 5.32
CA ILE A 99 22.69 17.48 4.77
C ILE A 99 23.88 17.24 5.67
N ALA A 100 24.95 16.64 5.13
CA ALA A 100 26.05 16.09 5.92
C ALA A 100 25.52 15.18 7.05
N THR A 101 25.58 15.65 8.31
CA THR A 101 25.14 14.95 9.51
C THR A 101 23.85 15.52 10.13
N GLU A 102 23.32 16.62 9.60
CA GLU A 102 22.16 17.32 10.17
C GLU A 102 20.88 17.06 9.37
N ARG A 103 19.74 16.99 10.08
CA ARG A 103 18.40 16.94 9.48
C ARG A 103 17.81 18.34 9.41
N LYS A 104 17.74 18.93 8.21
CA LYS A 104 17.04 20.21 7.99
C LYS A 104 15.57 19.98 7.67
N MET A 105 14.69 20.68 8.39
CA MET A 105 13.25 20.61 8.15
C MET A 105 12.88 21.36 6.87
N ILE A 106 12.09 20.72 6.01
CA ILE A 106 11.60 21.31 4.77
C ILE A 106 10.09 21.12 4.61
N CYS A 107 9.49 21.91 3.71
CA CYS A 107 8.07 21.75 3.39
C CYS A 107 7.83 20.56 2.46
N LYS A 108 6.57 20.08 2.40
CA LYS A 108 6.17 18.97 1.52
C LYS A 108 6.57 19.21 0.06
N LYS A 109 6.38 20.42 -0.47
CA LYS A 109 6.70 20.75 -1.87
C LYS A 109 8.20 20.59 -2.15
N SER A 110 9.05 21.13 -1.27
CA SER A 110 10.50 20.96 -1.37
C SER A 110 10.90 19.50 -1.27
N PHE A 111 10.27 18.72 -0.39
CA PHE A 111 10.56 17.29 -0.27
C PHE A 111 10.25 16.53 -1.58
N LEU A 112 9.10 16.82 -2.20
CA LEU A 112 8.75 16.25 -3.51
C LEU A 112 9.74 16.69 -4.60
N SER A 113 10.19 17.94 -4.55
CA SER A 113 11.11 18.55 -5.51
C SER A 113 12.54 18.00 -5.40
N VAL A 114 13.09 17.90 -4.19
CA VAL A 114 14.46 17.38 -3.95
C VAL A 114 14.58 15.92 -4.35
N TYR A 115 13.59 15.08 -4.00
CA TYR A 115 13.65 13.64 -4.29
C TYR A 115 12.95 13.24 -5.60
N LEU A 116 12.30 14.18 -6.29
CA LEU A 116 11.57 13.96 -7.54
C LEU A 116 10.64 12.75 -7.48
N ILE A 117 9.82 12.76 -6.42
CA ILE A 117 8.80 11.73 -6.16
C ILE A 117 7.41 12.31 -6.39
N SER A 118 6.48 11.44 -6.77
CA SER A 118 5.08 11.83 -6.91
C SER A 118 4.41 12.00 -5.54
N ASN A 119 3.40 12.87 -5.48
CA ASN A 119 2.61 13.07 -4.27
C ASN A 119 1.92 11.76 -3.83
N LYS A 120 1.48 10.93 -4.78
CA LYS A 120 0.88 9.61 -4.51
C LYS A 120 1.87 8.69 -3.78
N ARG A 121 3.13 8.60 -4.23
CA ARG A 121 4.18 7.82 -3.56
C ARG A 121 4.38 8.29 -2.12
N LEU A 122 4.46 9.61 -1.92
CA LEU A 122 4.59 10.17 -0.57
C LEU A 122 3.37 9.88 0.32
N GLN A 123 2.15 9.92 -0.21
CA GLN A 123 0.93 9.57 0.53
C GLN A 123 0.94 8.10 0.97
N SER A 124 1.38 7.18 0.12
CA SER A 124 1.52 5.77 0.49
C SER A 124 2.52 5.59 1.63
N ILE A 125 3.68 6.27 1.57
CA ILE A 125 4.68 6.26 2.66
C ILE A 125 4.09 6.80 3.96
N GLN A 126 3.29 7.87 3.89
CA GLN A 126 2.62 8.45 5.06
C GLN A 126 1.64 7.48 5.72
N GLN A 127 0.85 6.76 4.93
CA GLN A 127 -0.09 5.76 5.42
C GLN A 127 0.64 4.60 6.10
N LEU A 128 1.72 4.10 5.48
CA LEU A 128 2.55 3.05 6.05
C LEU A 128 3.23 3.49 7.35
N LEU A 129 3.75 4.72 7.39
CA LEU A 129 4.35 5.30 8.59
C LEU A 129 3.33 5.44 9.73
N GLN A 130 2.09 5.86 9.43
CA GLN A 130 1.00 5.90 10.42
C GLN A 130 0.64 4.51 10.95
N ALA A 131 0.73 3.48 10.10
CA ALA A 131 0.49 2.10 10.49
C ALA A 131 1.71 1.44 11.19
N GLY A 132 2.87 2.11 11.25
CA GLY A 132 4.11 1.53 11.77
C GLY A 132 4.68 0.42 10.89
N VAL A 133 4.35 0.41 9.60
CA VAL A 133 4.73 -0.64 8.65
C VAL A 133 5.87 -0.15 7.75
N THR A 134 6.87 -1.00 7.55
CA THR A 134 7.96 -0.75 6.60
C THR A 134 7.46 -0.89 5.16
N PRO A 135 7.83 0.01 4.23
CA PRO A 135 7.48 -0.12 2.83
C PRO A 135 8.03 -1.41 2.21
N THR A 136 7.17 -2.10 1.46
CA THR A 136 7.54 -3.30 0.71
C THR A 136 6.71 -3.35 -0.56
N ASP A 137 7.34 -3.57 -1.70
CA ASP A 137 6.65 -3.67 -2.99
C ASP A 137 5.96 -5.02 -3.09
N LYS A 138 4.63 -4.98 -3.06
CA LYS A 138 3.75 -6.16 -3.16
C LYS A 138 3.22 -6.38 -4.57
N ARG A 139 3.61 -5.57 -5.57
CA ARG A 139 3.16 -5.75 -6.96
C ARG A 139 3.59 -7.13 -7.47
N GLY A 140 2.66 -7.85 -8.08
CA GLY A 140 2.92 -9.20 -8.60
C GLY A 140 3.20 -10.26 -7.52
N LYS A 141 3.17 -9.90 -6.22
CA LYS A 141 3.43 -10.81 -5.09
C LYS A 141 2.15 -11.17 -4.33
N GLN A 142 0.99 -10.85 -4.88
CA GLN A 142 -0.26 -11.32 -4.31
C GLN A 142 -0.36 -12.81 -4.61
N GLU A 143 -0.22 -13.63 -3.58
CA GLU A 143 -0.57 -15.03 -3.70
C GLU A 143 -2.05 -15.11 -4.06
N TYR A 144 -2.34 -15.64 -5.24
CA TYR A 144 -3.66 -16.10 -5.56
C TYR A 144 -3.94 -17.27 -4.63
N PHE A 145 -4.48 -16.99 -3.43
CA PHE A 145 -5.20 -18.02 -2.68
C PHE A 145 -6.23 -18.54 -3.65
N ASN A 146 -6.01 -19.76 -4.12
CA ASN A 146 -6.80 -20.40 -5.17
C ASN A 146 -8.27 -20.08 -4.91
N LYS A 147 -8.90 -19.38 -5.86
CA LYS A 147 -10.36 -19.46 -6.03
C LYS A 147 -10.69 -20.88 -6.48
N ALA A 148 -10.42 -21.86 -5.62
CA ALA A 148 -11.37 -22.94 -5.49
C ALA A 148 -12.65 -22.26 -5.00
N ARG A 149 -13.48 -21.79 -5.94
CA ARG A 149 -14.91 -21.97 -5.77
C ARG A 149 -15.06 -23.47 -5.57
N VAL A 150 -14.90 -23.93 -4.34
CA VAL A 150 -15.52 -25.17 -3.92
C VAL A 150 -16.98 -24.92 -4.25
N PHE A 151 -17.45 -25.54 -5.31
CA PHE A 151 -18.85 -25.57 -5.68
C PHE A 151 -19.54 -26.12 -4.42
N LYS A 152 -20.09 -25.21 -3.60
CA LYS A 152 -20.80 -25.56 -2.37
C LYS A 152 -22.13 -26.16 -2.80
N GLY A 153 -22.11 -27.41 -3.23
CA GLY A 153 -23.30 -28.14 -3.57
C GLY A 153 -23.08 -29.17 -4.65
N THR A 154 -22.37 -30.26 -4.36
CA THR A 154 -22.61 -31.51 -5.09
C THR A 154 -22.12 -32.76 -4.39
N PHE A 155 -21.31 -32.72 -3.31
CA PHE A 155 -20.86 -33.99 -2.72
C PHE A 155 -22.01 -34.77 -2.07
N LYS A 156 -22.90 -34.10 -1.33
CA LYS A 156 -24.11 -34.72 -0.73
C LYS A 156 -25.12 -35.15 -1.79
N THR A 157 -25.27 -34.37 -2.88
CA THR A 157 -26.19 -34.68 -3.98
C THR A 157 -25.74 -35.90 -4.76
N ILE A 158 -24.45 -35.96 -5.12
CA ILE A 158 -23.87 -37.10 -5.85
C ILE A 158 -23.86 -38.37 -4.97
N GLN A 159 -23.57 -38.24 -3.66
CA GLN A 159 -23.67 -39.39 -2.74
C GLN A 159 -25.10 -39.92 -2.62
N ASN A 160 -26.12 -39.04 -2.54
CA ASN A 160 -27.51 -39.47 -2.46
C ASN A 160 -28.00 -40.09 -3.77
N GLU A 161 -27.62 -39.55 -4.93
CA GLU A 161 -27.94 -40.13 -6.25
C GLU A 161 -27.26 -41.50 -6.45
N LEU A 162 -26.02 -41.65 -6.00
CA LEU A 162 -25.32 -42.94 -6.00
C LEU A 162 -25.96 -43.95 -5.03
N LEU A 163 -26.43 -43.50 -3.86
CA LEU A 163 -27.10 -44.37 -2.88
C LEU A 163 -28.47 -44.86 -3.43
N GLU A 164 -29.23 -43.99 -4.06
CA GLU A 164 -30.50 -44.33 -4.74
C GLU A 164 -30.28 -45.28 -5.93
N CYS A 165 -29.22 -45.07 -6.73
CA CYS A 165 -28.86 -45.98 -7.83
C CYS A 165 -28.39 -47.36 -7.34
N MET A 166 -27.62 -47.41 -6.25
CA MET A 166 -27.03 -48.65 -5.74
C MET A 166 -28.01 -49.47 -4.88
N LEU A 167 -28.93 -48.82 -4.16
CA LEU A 167 -29.88 -49.48 -3.25
C LEU A 167 -31.31 -49.55 -3.79
N GLY A 168 -31.69 -48.73 -4.77
CA GLY A 168 -33.02 -48.72 -5.39
C GLY A 168 -33.50 -50.08 -5.93
N PRO A 169 -32.63 -50.94 -6.51
CA PRO A 169 -33.02 -52.30 -6.92
C PRO A 169 -33.27 -53.27 -5.76
N TYR A 170 -32.77 -52.96 -4.55
CA TYR A 170 -32.82 -53.83 -3.37
C TYR A 170 -33.94 -53.44 -2.37
N LEU A 171 -34.61 -52.31 -2.59
CA LEU A 171 -35.80 -51.91 -1.83
C LEU A 171 -37.04 -52.51 -2.49
N GLY A 172 -37.43 -53.69 -2.00
CA GLY A 172 -38.65 -54.38 -2.43
C GLY A 172 -39.91 -53.54 -2.22
N LYS A 173 -40.92 -53.74 -3.07
CA LYS A 173 -42.27 -53.18 -2.90
C LYS A 173 -42.94 -53.78 -1.66
N GLY A 174 -42.68 -53.20 -0.50
CA GLY A 174 -43.30 -53.56 0.76
C GLY A 174 -42.89 -52.53 1.80
N ASP A 175 -43.89 -51.97 2.49
CA ASP A 175 -43.77 -51.14 3.69
C ASP A 175 -43.43 -49.67 3.46
N LYS A 176 -44.48 -48.93 3.08
CA LYS A 176 -44.63 -47.51 3.40
C LYS A 176 -44.69 -47.36 4.91
N GLU A 177 -43.56 -47.25 5.61
CA GLU A 177 -43.49 -46.66 6.95
C GLU A 177 -42.02 -46.49 7.36
N LYS A 178 -41.72 -45.38 8.04
CA LYS A 178 -40.40 -44.95 8.58
C LYS A 178 -39.57 -44.00 7.70
N SER A 179 -40.20 -42.92 7.26
CA SER A 179 -39.53 -41.61 7.26
C SER A 179 -39.73 -40.98 8.64
N ASN A 180 -38.77 -41.17 9.55
CA ASN A 180 -38.56 -40.34 10.75
C ASN A 180 -37.28 -40.79 11.50
N TYR A 181 -36.13 -40.37 10.97
CA TYR A 181 -34.87 -40.18 11.69
C TYR A 181 -34.22 -39.03 10.90
N VAL A 182 -34.31 -37.76 11.29
CA VAL A 182 -33.60 -37.17 12.43
C VAL A 182 -34.33 -35.87 12.81
N ALA A 183 -34.98 -35.87 13.97
CA ALA A 183 -35.39 -34.65 14.67
C ALA A 183 -35.45 -34.96 16.17
N VAL A 184 -34.28 -35.04 16.82
CA VAL A 184 -34.18 -34.84 18.28
C VAL A 184 -32.92 -34.04 18.55
N ILE A 185 -33.15 -32.87 19.12
CA ILE A 185 -32.21 -31.92 19.72
C ILE A 185 -31.71 -32.51 21.05
N ALA A 186 -30.40 -32.42 21.28
CA ALA A 186 -29.72 -32.40 22.58
C ALA A 186 -28.26 -32.03 22.29
N ASP A 187 -27.53 -31.14 22.96
CA ASP A 187 -27.73 -30.12 23.99
C ASP A 187 -26.58 -29.11 23.81
#